data_AF-A0AA39H6B8-F1
#
_entry.id   AF-A0AA39H6B8-F1
#
_cell.length_a   1.000
_cell.length_b   1.000
_cell.length_c   1.000
_cell.angle_alpha   90.00
_cell.angle_beta   90.00
_cell.angle_gamma   90.00
#
_symmetry.space_group_name_H-M   'P 1'
#
loop_
_entity.id
_entity.type
_entity.pdbx_description
1 polymer ?
#
loop_
_entity_poly.entity_id
_entity_poly.type
_entity_poly.pdbx_seq_one_letter_code
_entity_poly.pdbx_strand_id
1 'polypeptide(L)'
;MTRIWLFSTVGYGIVSLIASTLNKIVMTKFFFDYPIVIAMLQMALTLIAIEVLRFTDKIKVLPYNFQRGRDMLVPSLLYSLSAYFSLNSLEGITMPLFPAIKRFCPMAVLAFSCYLLRNHRPSNQMIAGVFADELRDSFMYFITSSSPLFSICLISLIVFGVLMHCFAILCICKTNALNTAIVGNVRAAVQTFVAYSISVYLFYDYTPTLLNLAGLMIAVGGAVYLSKLQKNDQFLRTPINLDRP
;
A
#
# COMPACT_ATOMS: atom_id res chain seq x y z
N MET A 1 14.09 0.50 24.71
CA MET A 1 12.97 0.09 23.81
C MET A 1 12.43 1.23 22.96
N THR A 2 12.30 2.46 23.49
CA THR A 2 11.67 3.62 22.82
C THR A 2 12.44 4.18 21.62
N ARG A 3 13.79 4.18 21.64
CA ARG A 3 14.60 4.75 20.54
C ARG A 3 14.49 3.97 19.22
N ILE A 4 14.49 2.63 19.29
CA ILE A 4 14.38 1.74 18.12
C ILE A 4 12.97 1.86 17.50
N TRP A 5 11.95 1.98 18.35
CA TRP A 5 10.58 2.19 17.89
C TRP A 5 10.39 3.54 17.18
N LEU A 6 10.94 4.62 17.76
CA LEU A 6 10.91 5.94 17.15
C LEU A 6 11.61 5.93 15.78
N PHE A 7 12.79 5.31 15.69
CA PHE A 7 13.53 5.16 14.45
C PHE A 7 12.71 4.42 13.38
N SER A 8 12.07 3.29 13.73
CA SER A 8 11.24 2.54 12.81
C SER A 8 10.00 3.33 12.33
N THR A 9 9.40 4.11 13.22
CA THR A 9 8.18 4.89 12.91
C THR A 9 8.50 6.08 12.01
N VAL A 10 9.57 6.82 12.32
CA VAL A 10 10.04 7.95 11.51
C VAL A 10 10.54 7.45 10.15
N GLY A 11 11.32 6.36 10.14
CA GLY A 11 11.80 5.72 8.91
C GLY A 11 10.64 5.26 8.02
N TYR A 12 9.64 4.59 8.60
CA TYR A 12 8.42 4.19 7.89
C TYR A 12 7.70 5.40 7.26
N GLY A 13 7.57 6.50 8.00
CA GLY A 13 6.96 7.74 7.50
C GLY A 13 7.72 8.33 6.31
N ILE A 14 9.03 8.54 6.44
CA ILE A 14 9.87 9.15 5.40
C ILE A 14 9.89 8.28 4.14
N VAL A 15 10.14 6.98 4.29
CA VAL A 15 10.22 6.05 3.16
C VAL A 15 8.88 5.91 2.46
N SER A 16 7.76 5.91 3.20
CA SER A 16 6.42 5.91 2.61
C SER A 16 6.12 7.16 1.79
N LEU A 17 6.62 8.33 2.20
CA LEU A 17 6.47 9.57 1.43
C LEU A 17 7.24 9.50 0.11
N ILE A 18 8.50 9.06 0.16
CA ILE A 18 9.35 8.89 -1.03
C ILE A 18 8.74 7.87 -2.00
N ALA A 19 8.28 6.72 -1.50
CA ALA A 19 7.64 5.70 -2.33
C ALA A 19 6.36 6.24 -2.99
N SER A 20 5.54 7.00 -2.26
CA SER A 20 4.32 7.60 -2.82
C SER A 20 4.58 8.66 -3.89
N THR A 21 5.60 9.51 -3.70
CA THR A 21 5.94 10.54 -4.69
C THR A 21 6.54 9.91 -5.94
N LEU A 22 7.43 8.92 -5.79
CA LEU A 22 7.95 8.15 -6.92
C LEU A 22 6.85 7.42 -7.68
N ASN A 23 5.89 6.82 -6.98
CA ASN A 23 4.73 6.17 -7.61
C ASN A 23 3.95 7.18 -8.47
N LYS A 24 3.69 8.37 -7.92
CA LYS A 24 3.00 9.44 -8.67
C LYS A 24 3.82 9.93 -9.88
N ILE A 25 5.14 10.04 -9.77
CA ILE A 25 6.01 10.44 -10.89
C ILE A 25 5.98 9.39 -12.01
N VAL A 26 6.09 8.10 -11.65
CA VAL A 26 6.03 6.98 -12.61
C VAL A 26 4.71 6.97 -13.37
N MET A 27 3.59 7.24 -12.69
CA MET A 27 2.27 7.28 -13.33
C MET A 27 2.06 8.53 -14.18
N THR A 28 2.42 9.72 -13.68
CA THR A 28 2.10 11.00 -14.35
C THR A 28 3.10 11.43 -15.41
N LYS A 29 4.39 11.15 -15.25
CA LYS A 29 5.44 11.55 -16.22
C LYS A 29 5.76 10.46 -17.22
N PHE A 30 5.68 9.19 -16.80
CA PHE A 30 6.02 8.06 -17.64
C PHE A 30 4.79 7.26 -18.10
N PHE A 31 3.56 7.69 -17.80
CA PHE A 31 2.30 7.05 -18.23
C PHE A 31 2.25 5.54 -17.97
N PHE A 32 2.94 5.09 -16.92
CA PHE A 32 2.97 3.69 -16.54
C PHE A 32 1.85 3.41 -15.53
N ASP A 33 0.67 3.11 -16.05
CA ASP A 33 -0.58 3.03 -15.30
C ASP A 33 -0.86 1.67 -14.63
N TYR A 34 0.20 0.93 -14.26
CA TYR A 34 0.10 -0.42 -13.69
C TYR A 34 0.54 -0.51 -12.21
N PRO A 35 -0.07 0.25 -11.26
CA PRO A 35 0.37 0.24 -9.85
C PRO A 35 0.09 -1.08 -9.12
N ILE A 36 -0.90 -1.86 -9.57
CA ILE A 36 -1.19 -3.19 -8.99
C ILE A 36 -0.02 -4.13 -9.26
N VAL A 37 0.54 -4.11 -10.48
CA VAL A 37 1.71 -4.92 -10.84
C VAL A 37 2.93 -4.50 -10.01
N ILE A 38 3.15 -3.20 -9.83
CA ILE A 38 4.23 -2.68 -8.98
C ILE A 38 4.04 -3.15 -7.53
N ALA A 39 2.84 -3.04 -6.97
CA ALA A 39 2.55 -3.45 -5.60
C ALA A 39 2.72 -4.96 -5.41
N MET A 40 2.27 -5.78 -6.37
CA MET A 40 2.50 -7.24 -6.35
C MET A 40 3.98 -7.57 -6.36
N LEU A 41 4.78 -6.90 -7.19
CA LEU A 41 6.22 -7.09 -7.26
C LEU A 41 6.92 -6.68 -5.95
N GLN A 42 6.53 -5.55 -5.36
CA GLN A 42 7.04 -5.09 -4.06
C GLN A 42 6.72 -6.08 -2.94
N MET A 43 5.49 -6.61 -2.90
CA MET A 43 5.08 -7.63 -1.92
C MET A 43 5.83 -8.95 -2.10
N ALA A 44 6.01 -9.41 -3.34
CA ALA A 44 6.77 -10.63 -3.65
C ALA A 44 8.24 -10.51 -3.24
N LEU A 45 8.89 -9.39 -3.58
CA LEU A 45 10.28 -9.12 -3.19
C LEU A 45 10.43 -9.00 -1.67
N THR A 46 9.44 -8.42 -0.99
CA THR A 46 9.43 -8.35 0.48
C THR A 46 9.33 -9.76 1.09
N LEU A 47 8.51 -10.65 0.52
CA LEU A 47 8.38 -12.02 0.98
C LEU A 47 9.70 -12.79 0.82
N ILE A 48 10.35 -12.66 -0.33
CA ILE A 48 11.68 -13.24 -0.58
C ILE A 48 12.69 -12.67 0.43
N ALA A 49 12.68 -11.36 0.67
CA ALA A 49 13.57 -10.72 1.64
C ALA A 49 13.37 -11.27 3.07
N ILE A 50 12.13 -11.56 3.48
CA ILE A 50 11.81 -12.16 4.77
C ILE A 50 12.33 -13.61 4.85
N GLU A 51 12.19 -14.40 3.78
CA GLU A 51 12.71 -15.77 3.74
C GLU A 51 14.24 -15.79 3.83
N VAL A 52 14.92 -14.88 3.11
CA VAL A 52 16.39 -14.71 3.21
C VAL A 52 16.80 -14.27 4.63
N LEU A 53 16.05 -13.36 5.26
CA LEU A 53 16.27 -12.96 6.65
C LEU A 53 16.07 -14.12 7.64
N ARG A 54 15.14 -15.03 7.33
CA ARG A 54 14.90 -16.24 8.12
C ARG A 54 16.07 -17.21 8.03
N PHE A 55 16.67 -17.41 6.86
CA PHE A 55 17.89 -18.21 6.70
C PHE A 55 19.08 -17.65 7.48
N THR A 56 19.08 -16.34 7.77
CA THR A 56 20.15 -15.68 8.53
C THR A 56 19.97 -15.81 10.05
N ASP A 57 18.92 -16.51 10.53
CA ASP A 57 18.58 -16.75 11.96
C ASP A 57 18.45 -15.51 12.87
N LYS A 58 18.55 -14.30 12.31
CA LYS A 58 18.41 -13.03 13.04
C LYS A 58 16.96 -12.73 13.43
N ILE A 59 15.99 -13.43 12.84
CA ILE A 59 14.55 -13.26 13.11
C ILE A 59 13.87 -14.63 13.17
N LYS A 60 13.34 -15.01 14.34
CA LYS A 60 12.46 -16.18 14.51
C LYS A 60 11.10 -15.90 13.87
N VAL A 61 10.99 -16.13 12.56
CA VAL A 61 9.71 -16.10 11.84
C VAL A 61 9.15 -17.52 11.80
N LEU A 62 7.88 -17.67 12.19
CA LEU A 62 7.22 -18.98 12.14
C LEU A 62 7.15 -19.49 10.69
N PRO A 63 7.36 -20.80 10.45
CA PRO A 63 7.17 -21.38 9.13
C PRO A 63 5.76 -21.12 8.59
N TYR A 64 5.67 -20.79 7.30
CA TYR A 64 4.40 -20.64 6.61
C TYR A 64 3.65 -21.98 6.63
N ASN A 65 2.45 -21.98 7.20
CA ASN A 65 1.55 -23.13 7.22
C ASN A 65 0.29 -22.75 6.44
N PHE A 66 -0.16 -23.64 5.56
CA PHE A 66 -1.35 -23.43 4.73
C PHE A 66 -2.60 -23.12 5.56
N GLN A 67 -2.73 -23.73 6.76
CA GLN A 67 -3.82 -23.45 7.69
C GLN A 67 -3.83 -21.97 8.14
N ARG A 68 -2.66 -21.42 8.49
CA ARG A 68 -2.50 -20.02 8.92
C ARG A 68 -2.67 -19.03 7.77
N GLY A 69 -2.28 -19.43 6.56
CA GLY A 69 -2.53 -18.65 5.35
C GLY A 69 -4.02 -18.40 5.14
N ARG A 70 -4.87 -19.40 5.40
CA ARG A 70 -6.33 -19.26 5.32
C ARG A 70 -6.90 -18.29 6.36
N ASP A 71 -6.38 -18.33 7.58
CA ASP A 71 -6.80 -17.42 8.65
C ASP A 71 -6.37 -15.97 8.40
N MET A 72 -5.24 -15.75 7.72
CA MET A 72 -4.75 -14.42 7.32
C MET A 72 -5.38 -13.88 6.03
N LEU A 73 -6.15 -14.70 5.30
CA LEU A 73 -6.71 -14.33 4.00
C LEU A 73 -7.68 -13.14 4.13
N VAL A 74 -8.58 -13.17 5.11
CA VAL A 74 -9.57 -12.09 5.32
C VAL A 74 -8.87 -10.75 5.65
N PRO A 75 -7.93 -10.69 6.62
CA PRO A 75 -7.11 -9.50 6.84
C PRO A 75 -6.38 -8.99 5.60
N SER A 76 -5.78 -9.89 4.80
CA SER A 76 -5.05 -9.52 3.58
C SER A 76 -5.96 -8.93 2.51
N LEU A 77 -7.18 -9.45 2.36
CA LEU A 77 -8.16 -8.89 1.42
C LEU A 77 -8.62 -7.49 1.86
N LEU A 78 -8.94 -7.31 3.15
CA LEU A 78 -9.32 -6.01 3.70
C LEU A 78 -8.18 -4.98 3.57
N TYR A 79 -6.95 -5.40 3.83
CA TYR A 79 -5.76 -4.56 3.64
C TYR A 79 -5.60 -4.16 2.17
N SER A 80 -5.73 -5.11 1.24
CA SER A 80 -5.62 -4.83 -0.20
C SER A 80 -6.73 -3.90 -0.69
N LEU A 81 -7.96 -4.05 -0.20
CA LEU A 81 -9.09 -3.20 -0.54
C LEU A 81 -8.90 -1.77 0.00
N SER A 82 -8.45 -1.63 1.25
CA SER A 82 -8.14 -0.32 1.84
C SER A 82 -6.97 0.39 1.15
N ALA A 83 -5.94 -0.36 0.74
CA ALA A 83 -4.85 0.17 -0.08
C ALA A 83 -5.34 0.63 -1.46
N TYR A 84 -6.22 -0.15 -2.10
CA TYR A 84 -6.84 0.23 -3.37
C TYR A 84 -7.65 1.52 -3.25
N PHE A 85 -8.53 1.65 -2.25
CA PHE A 85 -9.28 2.89 -2.03
C PHE A 85 -8.36 4.09 -1.73
N SER A 86 -7.27 3.87 -0.99
CA SER A 86 -6.30 4.92 -0.71
C SER A 86 -5.60 5.40 -1.99
N LEU A 87 -5.22 4.49 -2.88
CA LEU A 87 -4.62 4.83 -4.19
C LEU A 87 -5.61 5.56 -5.09
N ASN A 88 -6.87 5.11 -5.16
CA ASN A 88 -7.90 5.79 -5.96
C ASN A 88 -8.25 7.18 -5.40
N SER A 89 -8.23 7.35 -4.07
CA SER A 89 -8.38 8.66 -3.45
C SER A 89 -7.24 9.61 -3.80
N LEU A 90 -6.04 9.09 -4.08
CA LEU A 90 -4.88 9.87 -4.53
C LEU A 90 -4.95 10.18 -6.04
N GLU A 91 -5.56 9.32 -6.85
CA GLU A 91 -5.78 9.53 -8.28
C GLU A 91 -6.87 10.57 -8.56
N GLY A 92 -7.90 10.67 -7.72
CA GLY A 92 -8.91 11.74 -7.82
C GLY A 92 -8.34 13.16 -7.66
N ILE A 93 -7.09 13.29 -7.19
CA ILE A 93 -6.39 14.57 -6.98
C ILE A 93 -5.64 15.02 -8.25
N THR A 94 -5.45 14.15 -9.25
CA THR A 94 -4.85 14.50 -10.55
C THR A 94 -5.57 13.76 -11.68
N MET A 95 -6.34 14.48 -12.51
CA MET A 95 -6.91 13.93 -13.75
C MET A 95 -5.80 13.50 -14.73
N PRO A 96 -6.07 12.55 -15.67
CA PRO A 96 -7.36 12.12 -16.17
C PRO A 96 -7.94 10.86 -15.49
N LEU A 97 -9.26 10.74 -15.43
CA LEU A 97 -10.04 9.57 -14.96
C LEU A 97 -9.77 8.27 -15.78
N PHE A 98 -8.96 8.35 -16.82
CA PHE A 98 -8.75 7.29 -17.80
C PHE A 98 -8.08 6.02 -17.25
N PRO A 99 -7.05 6.09 -16.37
CA PRO A 99 -6.48 4.91 -15.74
C PRO A 99 -7.45 4.22 -14.78
N ALA A 100 -8.24 4.99 -14.03
CA ALA A 100 -9.29 4.45 -13.16
C ALA A 100 -10.36 3.72 -13.97
N ILE A 101 -10.83 4.31 -15.08
CA ILE A 101 -11.77 3.68 -16.01
C ILE A 101 -11.18 2.39 -16.59
N LYS A 102 -9.91 2.39 -16.99
CA LYS A 102 -9.23 1.18 -17.49
C LYS A 102 -9.19 0.06 -16.46
N ARG A 103 -8.98 0.35 -15.18
CA ARG A 103 -9.00 -0.64 -14.08
C ARG A 103 -10.39 -1.18 -13.76
N PHE A 104 -11.42 -0.36 -13.91
CA PHE A 104 -12.80 -0.81 -13.75
C PHE A 104 -13.28 -1.62 -14.96
N CYS A 105 -12.68 -1.44 -16.13
CA CYS A 105 -13.08 -2.14 -17.35
C CYS A 105 -13.05 -3.68 -17.21
N PRO A 106 -11.95 -4.34 -16.78
CA PRO A 106 -11.92 -5.79 -16.62
C PRO A 106 -12.84 -6.28 -15.51
N MET A 107 -12.96 -5.54 -14.40
CA MET A 107 -13.91 -5.87 -13.32
C MET A 107 -15.36 -5.75 -13.77
N ALA A 108 -15.69 -4.73 -14.56
CA ALA A 108 -17.01 -4.51 -15.14
C ALA A 108 -17.34 -5.56 -16.20
N VAL A 109 -16.37 -5.95 -17.04
CA VAL A 109 -16.53 -7.04 -18.02
C VAL A 109 -16.75 -8.38 -17.31
N LEU A 110 -16.01 -8.68 -16.24
CA LEU A 110 -16.22 -9.89 -15.43
C LEU A 110 -17.59 -9.88 -14.73
N ALA A 111 -18.00 -8.74 -14.16
CA ALA A 111 -19.30 -8.58 -13.52
C ALA A 111 -20.45 -8.68 -14.53
N PHE A 112 -20.31 -8.06 -15.70
CA PHE A 112 -21.27 -8.13 -16.80
C PHE A 112 -21.38 -9.55 -17.37
N SER A 113 -20.26 -10.26 -17.50
CA SER A 113 -20.24 -11.68 -17.88
C SER A 113 -20.94 -12.56 -16.84
N CYS A 114 -20.74 -12.31 -15.54
CA CYS A 114 -21.46 -13.00 -14.47
C CYS A 114 -22.97 -12.69 -14.48
N TYR A 115 -23.33 -11.43 -14.78
CA TYR A 115 -24.71 -10.98 -14.86
C TYR A 115 -25.45 -11.63 -16.04
N LEU A 116 -24.83 -11.69 -17.22
CA LEU A 116 -25.39 -12.32 -18.42
C LEU A 116 -25.48 -13.84 -18.30
N LEU A 117 -24.47 -14.51 -17.72
CA LEU A 117 -24.46 -15.97 -17.62
C LEU A 117 -25.36 -16.53 -16.50
N ARG A 118 -25.97 -15.67 -15.67
CA ARG A 118 -27.00 -15.91 -14.63
C ARG A 118 -26.83 -17.11 -13.67
N ASN A 119 -25.82 -17.98 -13.80
CA ASN A 119 -25.70 -19.16 -12.94
C ASN A 119 -24.34 -19.90 -12.88
N HIS A 120 -23.21 -19.31 -13.30
CA HIS A 120 -21.89 -19.93 -13.08
C HIS A 120 -20.89 -18.95 -12.47
N ARG A 121 -20.22 -19.39 -11.38
CA ARG A 121 -19.12 -18.64 -10.76
C ARG A 121 -18.05 -18.34 -11.81
N PRO A 122 -17.39 -17.16 -11.77
CA PRO A 122 -16.30 -16.88 -12.69
C PRO A 122 -15.26 -18.00 -12.55
N SER A 123 -14.99 -18.69 -13.66
CA SER A 123 -13.97 -19.74 -13.70
C SER A 123 -12.63 -19.12 -13.31
N ASN A 124 -11.84 -19.82 -12.50
CA ASN A 124 -10.49 -19.39 -12.11
C ASN A 124 -9.62 -19.03 -13.33
N GLN A 125 -9.92 -19.61 -14.50
CA GLN A 125 -9.26 -19.31 -15.77
C GLN A 125 -9.51 -17.89 -16.26
N MET A 126 -10.72 -17.34 -16.11
CA MET A 126 -11.04 -15.97 -16.54
C MET A 126 -10.33 -14.94 -15.66
N ILE A 127 -10.32 -15.18 -14.34
CA ILE A 127 -9.60 -14.33 -13.39
C ILE A 127 -8.11 -14.35 -13.71
N ALA A 128 -7.52 -15.54 -13.89
CA ALA A 128 -6.12 -15.70 -14.26
C ALA A 128 -5.79 -15.03 -15.60
N GLY A 129 -6.71 -15.08 -16.59
CA GLY A 129 -6.56 -14.41 -17.88
C GLY A 129 -6.45 -12.89 -17.74
N VAL A 130 -7.36 -12.26 -17.00
CA VAL A 130 -7.33 -10.80 -16.75
C VAL A 130 -6.02 -10.38 -16.07
N PHE A 131 -5.56 -11.15 -15.06
CA PHE A 131 -4.28 -10.87 -14.41
C PHE A 131 -3.09 -11.04 -15.35
N ALA A 132 -3.12 -12.07 -16.21
CA ALA A 132 -2.06 -12.32 -17.18
C ALA A 132 -2.01 -11.25 -18.27
N ASP A 133 -3.15 -10.72 -18.71
CA ASP A 133 -3.23 -9.65 -19.70
C ASP A 133 -2.63 -8.34 -19.14
N GLU A 134 -3.03 -7.94 -17.93
CA GLU A 134 -2.45 -6.77 -17.25
C GLU A 134 -0.93 -6.92 -17.04
N LEU A 135 -0.47 -8.12 -16.67
CA LEU A 135 0.95 -8.41 -16.50
C LEU A 135 1.70 -8.34 -17.84
N ARG A 136 1.11 -8.88 -18.91
CA ARG A 136 1.67 -8.87 -20.27
C ARG A 136 1.80 -7.45 -20.79
N ASP A 137 0.77 -6.63 -20.65
CA ASP A 137 0.80 -5.24 -21.13
C ASP A 137 1.82 -4.40 -20.36
N SER A 138 1.89 -4.59 -19.04
CA SER A 138 2.92 -3.96 -18.18
C SER A 138 4.34 -4.35 -18.62
N PHE A 139 4.58 -5.62 -18.90
CA PHE A 139 5.88 -6.11 -19.36
C PHE A 139 6.23 -5.60 -20.76
N MET A 140 5.27 -5.58 -21.69
CA MET A 140 5.44 -5.02 -23.03
C MET A 140 5.78 -3.53 -22.97
N TYR A 141 5.14 -2.78 -22.07
CA TYR A 141 5.44 -1.37 -21.83
C TYR A 141 6.86 -1.18 -21.28
N PHE A 142 7.28 -2.03 -20.35
CA PHE A 142 8.64 -2.00 -19.80
C PHE A 142 9.70 -2.23 -20.87
N ILE A 143 9.53 -3.22 -21.75
CA ILE A 143 10.46 -3.50 -22.84
C ILE A 143 10.47 -2.39 -23.89
N THR A 144 9.31 -1.81 -24.20
CA THR A 144 9.19 -0.75 -25.23
C THR A 144 9.73 0.59 -24.73
N SER A 145 9.73 0.81 -23.40
CA SER A 145 10.20 2.05 -22.79
C SER A 145 11.72 2.17 -22.84
N SER A 146 12.25 2.80 -23.89
CA SER A 146 13.70 2.96 -24.11
C SER A 146 14.38 4.01 -23.21
N SER A 147 13.66 4.71 -22.32
CA SER A 147 14.25 5.79 -21.53
C SER A 147 14.95 5.26 -20.26
N PRO A 148 16.25 5.54 -20.05
CA PRO A 148 16.97 5.06 -18.86
C PRO A 148 16.43 5.66 -17.56
N LEU A 149 15.86 6.87 -17.63
CA LEU A 149 15.24 7.53 -16.48
C LEU A 149 14.02 6.77 -15.96
N PHE A 150 13.20 6.21 -16.85
CA PHE A 150 12.07 5.37 -16.46
C PHE A 150 12.54 4.16 -15.66
N SER A 151 13.54 3.43 -16.16
CA SER A 151 14.08 2.25 -15.48
C SER A 151 14.68 2.62 -14.11
N ILE A 152 15.41 3.73 -13.99
CA ILE A 152 15.97 4.19 -12.70
C ILE A 152 14.85 4.54 -11.72
N CYS A 153 13.83 5.29 -12.16
CA CYS A 153 12.69 5.64 -11.33
C CYS A 153 11.90 4.40 -10.89
N LEU A 154 11.70 3.43 -11.79
CA LEU A 154 10.98 2.19 -11.51
C LEU A 154 11.76 1.30 -10.53
N ILE A 155 13.08 1.15 -10.70
CA ILE A 155 13.93 0.41 -9.75
C ILE A 155 13.92 1.10 -8.39
N SER A 156 14.10 2.43 -8.35
CA SER A 156 14.04 3.21 -7.12
C SER A 156 12.68 3.04 -6.43
N LEU A 157 11.56 3.08 -7.17
CA LEU A 157 10.23 2.86 -6.64
C LEU A 157 10.08 1.45 -6.03
N ILE A 158 10.60 0.42 -6.68
CA ILE A 158 10.60 -0.94 -6.14
C ILE A 158 11.41 -1.01 -4.84
N VAL A 159 12.62 -0.45 -4.83
CA VAL A 159 13.52 -0.46 -3.66
C VAL A 159 12.90 0.27 -2.47
N PHE A 160 12.42 1.50 -2.66
CA PHE A 160 11.76 2.25 -1.58
C PHE A 160 10.43 1.61 -1.16
N GLY A 161 9.71 0.95 -2.08
CA GLY A 161 8.51 0.18 -1.76
C GLY A 161 8.79 -1.03 -0.87
N VAL A 162 9.79 -1.85 -1.21
CA VAL A 162 10.24 -2.97 -0.37
C VAL A 162 10.71 -2.46 0.99
N LEU A 163 11.51 -1.37 1.00
CA LEU A 163 11.99 -0.76 2.25
C LEU A 163 10.82 -0.26 3.12
N MET A 164 9.77 0.30 2.50
CA MET A 164 8.54 0.72 3.18
C MET A 164 7.85 -0.47 3.86
N HIS A 165 7.69 -1.58 3.16
CA HIS A 165 7.10 -2.80 3.73
C HIS A 165 7.98 -3.41 4.84
N CYS A 166 9.31 -3.39 4.70
CA CYS A 166 10.22 -3.82 5.77
C CYS A 166 10.06 -2.96 7.03
N PHE A 167 10.04 -1.63 6.91
CA PHE A 167 9.80 -0.74 8.05
C PHE A 167 8.41 -0.90 8.65
N ALA A 168 7.39 -1.19 7.83
CA ALA A 168 6.04 -1.50 8.32
C ALA A 168 6.03 -2.74 9.20
N ILE A 169 6.68 -3.83 8.76
CA ILE A 169 6.81 -5.07 9.54
C ILE A 169 7.60 -4.82 10.83
N LEU A 170 8.71 -4.08 10.75
CA LEU A 170 9.49 -3.71 11.94
C LEU A 170 8.67 -2.89 12.93
N CYS A 171 7.83 -1.98 12.44
CA CYS A 171 6.91 -1.21 13.27
C CYS A 171 5.94 -2.15 13.98
N ILE A 172 5.23 -3.00 13.22
CA ILE A 172 4.26 -3.99 13.73
C ILE A 172 4.88 -4.91 14.79
N CYS A 173 6.09 -5.42 14.55
CA CYS A 173 6.78 -6.30 15.50
C CYS A 173 7.19 -5.59 16.81
N LYS A 174 7.28 -4.26 16.81
CA LYS A 174 7.69 -3.46 17.97
C LYS A 174 6.52 -2.71 18.63
N THR A 175 5.31 -2.77 18.06
CA THR A 175 4.13 -2.07 18.57
C THR A 175 2.92 -2.96 18.80
N ASN A 176 2.04 -2.48 19.67
CA ASN A 176 0.69 -3.01 19.77
C ASN A 176 -0.14 -2.62 18.53
N ALA A 177 -1.16 -3.42 18.22
CA ALA A 177 -2.04 -3.23 17.06
C ALA A 177 -2.64 -1.81 17.00
N LEU A 178 -3.02 -1.23 18.14
CA LEU A 178 -3.56 0.13 18.23
C LEU A 178 -2.53 1.19 17.79
N ASN A 179 -1.28 1.11 18.27
CA ASN A 179 -0.24 2.07 17.91
C ASN A 179 0.10 1.97 16.43
N THR A 180 0.08 0.77 15.85
CA THR A 180 0.24 0.56 14.41
C THR A 180 -0.86 1.27 13.62
N ALA A 181 -2.12 1.19 14.07
CA ALA A 181 -3.23 1.88 13.43
C ALA A 181 -3.09 3.41 13.51
N ILE A 182 -2.69 3.95 14.67
CA ILE A 182 -2.41 5.38 14.84
C ILE A 182 -1.30 5.83 13.89
N VAL A 183 -0.16 5.11 13.87
CA VAL A 183 0.97 5.41 12.97
C VAL A 183 0.54 5.33 11.50
N GLY A 184 -0.28 4.34 11.13
CA GLY A 184 -0.83 4.20 9.78
C GLY A 184 -1.71 5.38 9.36
N ASN A 185 -2.58 5.84 10.25
CA ASN A 185 -3.45 7.00 10.02
C ASN A 185 -2.66 8.31 9.93
N VAL A 186 -1.68 8.51 10.82
CA VAL A 186 -0.78 9.68 10.78
C VAL A 186 0.02 9.69 9.48
N ARG A 187 0.59 8.55 9.09
CA ARG A 187 1.29 8.42 7.80
C ARG A 187 0.39 8.78 6.63
N ALA A 188 -0.83 8.23 6.58
CA ALA A 188 -1.78 8.53 5.50
C ALA A 188 -2.14 10.03 5.46
N ALA A 189 -2.37 10.65 6.62
CA ALA A 189 -2.63 12.09 6.71
C ALA A 189 -1.45 12.92 6.19
N VAL A 190 -0.22 12.61 6.61
CA VAL A 190 0.99 13.32 6.16
C VAL A 190 1.21 13.11 4.66
N GLN A 191 1.02 11.88 4.16
CA GLN A 191 1.14 11.55 2.74
C GLN A 191 0.14 12.34 1.89
N THR A 192 -1.12 12.40 2.32
CA THR A 192 -2.17 13.19 1.66
C THR A 192 -1.85 14.69 1.68
N PHE A 193 -1.36 15.22 2.80
CA PHE A 193 -0.94 16.63 2.90
C PHE A 193 0.22 16.98 1.95
N VAL A 194 1.25 16.13 1.90
CA VAL A 194 2.39 16.32 0.99
C VAL A 194 1.95 16.18 -0.47
N ALA A 195 1.09 15.21 -0.78
CA ALA A 195 0.52 15.06 -2.11
C ALA A 195 -0.29 16.30 -2.54
N TYR A 196 -1.06 16.91 -1.63
CA TYR A 196 -1.77 18.16 -1.90
C TYR A 196 -0.80 19.30 -2.18
N SER A 197 0.23 19.46 -1.33
CA SER A 197 1.23 20.53 -1.51
C SER A 197 1.93 20.39 -2.86
N ILE A 198 2.38 19.19 -3.23
CA ILE A 198 3.00 18.93 -4.54
C ILE A 198 2.03 19.22 -5.69
N SER A 199 0.75 18.84 -5.56
CA SER A 199 -0.23 19.04 -6.63
C SER A 199 -0.54 20.52 -6.86
N VAL A 200 -0.62 21.32 -5.80
CA VAL A 200 -0.84 22.77 -5.88
C VAL A 200 0.40 23.50 -6.40
N TYR A 201 1.58 23.20 -5.87
CA TYR A 201 2.81 23.95 -6.22
C TYR A 201 3.45 23.52 -7.54
N LEU A 202 3.40 22.22 -7.89
CA LEU A 202 4.19 21.67 -8.99
C LEU A 202 3.35 21.35 -10.23
N PHE A 203 2.08 21.02 -10.06
CA PHE A 203 1.20 20.55 -11.15
C PHE A 203 0.06 21.53 -11.46
N TYR A 204 -0.29 22.45 -10.55
CA TYR A 204 -1.39 23.41 -10.71
C TYR A 204 -2.74 22.76 -11.12
N ASP A 205 -2.88 21.45 -10.91
CA ASP A 205 -3.96 20.61 -11.44
C ASP A 205 -5.17 20.51 -10.48
N TYR A 206 -5.11 21.13 -9.29
CA TYR A 206 -6.12 20.93 -8.26
C TYR A 206 -6.38 22.15 -7.36
N THR A 207 -7.66 22.49 -7.18
CA THR A 207 -8.12 23.46 -6.19
C THR A 207 -8.55 22.75 -4.90
N PRO A 208 -7.93 23.04 -3.75
CA PRO A 208 -8.27 22.38 -2.50
C PRO A 208 -9.70 22.70 -2.07
N THR A 209 -10.53 21.66 -1.94
CA THR A 209 -11.87 21.81 -1.37
C THR A 209 -11.81 21.88 0.15
N LEU A 210 -12.71 22.67 0.76
CA LEU A 210 -12.83 22.79 2.22
C LEU A 210 -13.08 21.43 2.89
N LEU A 211 -13.76 20.51 2.20
CA LEU A 211 -14.05 19.16 2.68
C LEU A 211 -12.77 18.32 2.89
N ASN A 212 -11.79 18.46 1.99
CA ASN A 212 -10.51 17.73 2.08
C ASN A 212 -9.64 18.27 3.21
N LEU A 213 -9.64 19.59 3.42
CA LEU A 213 -8.96 20.21 4.56
C LEU A 213 -9.61 19.78 5.89
N ALA A 214 -10.95 19.80 5.97
CA ALA A 214 -11.67 19.36 7.15
C ALA A 214 -11.41 17.87 7.47
N GLY A 215 -11.44 17.00 6.45
CA GLY A 215 -11.11 15.58 6.59
C GLY A 215 -9.70 15.34 7.12
N LEU A 216 -8.70 16.11 6.66
CA LEU A 216 -7.33 16.04 7.16
C LEU A 216 -7.24 16.44 8.64
N MET A 217 -7.91 17.53 9.03
CA MET A 217 -7.92 18.02 10.41
C MET A 217 -8.60 17.02 11.35
N ILE A 218 -9.69 16.39 10.91
CA ILE A 218 -10.38 15.33 11.67
C ILE A 218 -9.46 14.10 11.84
N ALA A 219 -8.78 13.67 10.77
CA ALA A 219 -7.89 12.51 10.82
C ALA A 219 -6.70 12.73 11.78
N VAL A 220 -6.07 13.90 11.71
CA VAL A 220 -4.96 14.27 12.62
C VAL A 220 -5.47 14.45 14.05
N GLY A 221 -6.60 15.13 14.23
CA GLY A 221 -7.24 15.34 15.54
C GLY A 221 -7.61 14.02 16.23
N GLY A 222 -8.21 13.09 15.49
CA GLY A 222 -8.55 11.74 15.98
C GLY A 222 -7.32 10.94 16.38
N ALA A 223 -6.23 10.98 15.59
CA ALA A 223 -4.98 10.31 15.93
C ALA A 223 -4.33 10.88 17.20
N VAL A 224 -4.33 12.20 17.36
CA VAL A 224 -3.81 12.88 18.57
C VAL A 224 -4.67 12.58 19.79
N TYR A 225 -6.00 12.57 19.65
CA TYR A 225 -6.93 12.25 20.72
C TYR A 225 -6.75 10.82 21.22
N LEU A 226 -6.67 9.84 20.30
CA LEU A 226 -6.40 8.44 20.64
C LEU A 226 -5.02 8.26 21.30
N SER A 227 -4.00 8.99 20.84
CA SER A 227 -2.66 8.95 21.45
C SER A 227 -2.65 9.52 22.87
N LYS A 228 -3.49 10.53 23.15
CA LYS A 228 -3.65 11.12 24.50
C LYS A 228 -4.41 10.18 25.43
N LEU A 229 -5.50 9.57 24.97
CA LEU A 229 -6.24 8.54 25.71
C LEU A 229 -5.32 7.37 26.09
N GLN A 230 -4.51 6.89 25.16
CA GLN A 230 -3.55 5.82 25.40
C GLN A 230 -2.45 6.19 26.42
N LYS A 231 -2.07 7.47 26.55
CA LYS A 231 -1.14 7.91 27.60
C LYS A 231 -1.79 7.91 28.98
N ASN A 232 -3.10 8.17 29.06
CA ASN A 232 -3.86 8.14 30.31
C ASN A 232 -4.22 6.71 30.73
N ASP A 233 -4.61 5.86 29.79
CA ASP A 233 -4.89 4.45 30.05
C ASP A 233 -3.62 3.61 29.90
N GLN A 234 -3.01 3.20 31.02
CA GLN A 234 -1.98 2.14 31.07
C GLN A 234 -2.47 0.75 30.57
N PHE A 235 -3.66 0.66 29.95
CA PHE A 235 -4.50 -0.54 29.96
C PHE A 235 -4.39 -1.52 28.77
N LEU A 236 -3.36 -1.46 27.93
CA LEU A 236 -3.22 -2.43 26.82
C LEU A 236 -1.80 -3.00 26.66
N ARG A 237 -1.06 -3.16 27.76
CA ARG A 237 0.06 -4.11 27.81
C ARG A 237 -0.46 -5.52 28.04
N THR A 238 -1.13 -6.11 27.06
CA THR A 238 -0.99 -7.56 26.90
C THR A 238 0.10 -7.75 25.85
N PRO A 239 1.36 -8.02 26.24
CA PRO A 239 2.26 -8.67 25.30
C PRO A 239 1.55 -9.95 24.89
N ILE A 240 1.21 -10.08 23.60
CA ILE A 240 0.78 -11.36 23.06
C ILE A 240 1.98 -12.28 23.27
N ASN A 241 1.92 -13.07 24.34
CA ASN A 241 2.85 -14.16 24.58
C ASN A 241 2.63 -15.13 23.43
N LEU A 242 3.60 -15.15 22.50
CA LEU A 242 3.65 -16.11 21.40
C LEU A 242 3.99 -17.53 21.89
N ASP A 243 4.12 -17.74 23.20
CA ASP A 243 4.08 -19.05 23.83
C ASP A 243 2.63 -19.43 24.15
N ARG A 244 1.96 -20.03 23.17
CA ARG A 244 1.01 -21.12 23.42
C ARG A 244 1.41 -22.30 22.53
N PRO A 245 1.35 -23.53 23.07
CA PRO A 245 1.88 -24.74 22.44
C PRO A 245 1.31 -24.99 21.03
#